data_AF-A0A0K9NQB2-F1
#
_entry.id   AF-A0A0K9NQB2-F1
#
_cell.length_a   1.000
_cell.length_b   1.000
_cell.length_c   1.000
_cell.angle_alpha   90.00
_cell.angle_beta   90.00
_cell.angle_gamma   90.00
#
_symmetry.space_group_name_H-M   'P 1'
#
loop_
_entity.id
_entity.type
_entity.pdbx_description
1 polymer ?
#
loop_
_entity_poly.entity_id
_entity_poly.type
_entity_poly.pdbx_seq_one_letter_code
_entity_poly.pdbx_strand_id
1 'polypeptide(L)' 'MLPRSKEHLLLRYEFQGDRSGLGEFMFLHDHVWFMGQVRKALDFWLGIRRGNCVSWNEKWKCNFCKFNNCSQAIKPNTEE' A
#
# COMPACT_ATOMS: atom_id res chain seq x y z
N MET A 1 29.70 15.49 -7.77
CA MET A 1 28.44 15.10 -8.45
C MET A 1 27.80 14.00 -7.64
N LEU A 2 26.50 14.10 -7.33
CA LEU A 2 25.80 12.98 -6.70
C LEU A 2 25.73 11.82 -7.71
N PRO A 3 25.91 10.57 -7.28
CA PRO A 3 25.77 9.43 -8.17
C PRO A 3 24.37 9.43 -8.78
N ARG A 4 24.23 9.06 -10.06
CA ARG A 4 22.93 8.82 -10.68
C ARG A 4 22.16 7.87 -9.76
N SER A 5 20.97 8.27 -9.31
CA SER A 5 20.13 7.36 -8.52
C SER A 5 19.95 6.12 -9.36
N LYS A 6 20.41 4.97 -8.85
CA LYS A 6 20.13 3.69 -9.50
C LYS A 6 18.61 3.62 -9.61
N GLU A 7 18.07 3.16 -10.72
CA GLU A 7 16.63 2.93 -10.90
C GLU A 7 16.13 1.80 -10.00
N HIS A 8 16.74 1.56 -8.83
CA HIS A 8 16.35 0.51 -7.90
C HIS A 8 15.85 1.17 -6.63
N LEU A 9 14.62 0.82 -6.23
CA LEU A 9 14.04 1.16 -4.95
C LEU A 9 14.22 -0.02 -3.99
N LEU A 10 14.52 0.30 -2.73
CA LEU A 10 14.56 -0.65 -1.63
C LEU A 10 13.28 -0.48 -0.80
N LEU A 11 12.48 -1.54 -0.71
CA LEU A 11 11.35 -1.64 0.21
C LEU A 11 11.74 -2.54 1.37
N ARG A 12 11.79 -1.96 2.56
CA ARG A 12 12.07 -2.66 3.81
C ARG A 12 10.81 -2.69 4.66
N TYR A 13 10.32 -3.89 4.96
CA TYR A 13 9.23 -4.07 5.89
C TYR A 13 9.80 -4.20 7.29
N GLU A 14 9.32 -3.34 8.19
CA GLU A 14 9.70 -3.36 9.61
C GLU A 14 8.46 -3.64 10.46
N PHE A 15 8.62 -4.51 11.45
CA PHE A 15 7.57 -4.77 12.42
C PHE A 15 7.39 -3.54 13.31
N GLN A 16 6.18 -2.97 13.35
CA GLN A 16 5.94 -1.71 14.07
C GLN A 16 6.17 -1.80 15.59
N GLY A 17 6.08 -3.00 16.17
CA GLY A 17 6.21 -3.20 17.62
C GLY A 17 7.64 -3.05 18.13
N ASP A 18 8.63 -3.61 17.43
CA ASP A 18 10.04 -3.66 17.88
C ASP A 18 11.04 -3.17 16.81
N ARG A 19 10.54 -2.75 15.64
CA ARG A 19 11.33 -2.34 14.47
C ARG A 19 12.21 -3.45 13.89
N SER A 20 11.94 -4.71 14.21
CA SER A 20 12.61 -5.84 13.58
C SER A 20 12.33 -5.86 12.07
N GLY A 21 13.35 -6.20 11.28
CA GLY A 21 13.20 -6.36 9.85
C GLY A 21 12.40 -7.61 9.52
N LEU A 22 11.29 -7.45 8.80
CA LEU A 22 10.45 -8.54 8.31
C LEU A 22 10.88 -9.00 6.91
N GLY A 23 11.47 -8.10 6.12
CA GLY A 23 11.98 -8.42 4.79
C GLY A 23 12.44 -7.19 4.01
N GLU A 24 13.29 -7.42 3.03
CA GLU A 24 13.85 -6.40 2.14
C GLU A 24 13.68 -6.83 0.69
N PHE A 25 13.21 -5.91 -0.15
CA PHE A 25 12.96 -6.14 -1.57
C PHE A 25 13.60 -5.02 -2.37
N MET A 26 14.40 -5.39 -3.36
CA MET A 26 14.95 -4.46 -4.33
C MET A 26 14.18 -4.62 -5.64
N PHE A 27 13.65 -3.54 -6.16
CA PHE A 27 12.85 -3.55 -7.40
C PHE A 27 13.19 -2.34 -8.25
N LEU A 28 12.97 -2.47 -9.56
CA LEU A 28 13.17 -1.36 -10.47
C LEU A 28 12.11 -0.27 -10.24
N HIS A 29 12.54 0.98 -10.29
CA HIS A 29 11.69 2.15 -10.18
C HIS A 29 10.86 2.27 -11.46
N ASP A 30 9.58 1.94 -11.33
CA ASP A 30 8.58 2.26 -12.34
C ASP A 30 7.95 3.62 -12.01
N HIS A 31 8.41 4.66 -12.70
CA HIS A 31 7.92 6.02 -12.53
C HIS A 31 6.43 6.15 -12.83
N VAL A 32 5.92 5.44 -13.85
CA VAL A 32 4.52 5.54 -14.27
C VAL A 32 3.63 4.91 -13.20
N TRP A 33 3.99 3.72 -12.73
CA TRP A 33 3.30 3.06 -11.63
C TRP A 33 3.33 3.89 -10.35
N PHE A 34 4.50 4.41 -9.98
CA PHE A 34 4.67 5.21 -8.76
C PHE A 34 3.81 6.47 -8.78
N MET A 35 3.87 7.24 -9.85
CA MET A 35 3.02 8.44 -10.02
C MET A 35 1.53 8.08 -10.05
N GLY A 36 1.18 6.90 -10.56
CA GLY A 36 -0.17 6.35 -10.46
C GLY A 36 -0.62 6.12 -9.02
N GLN A 37 0.25 5.59 -8.15
CA GLN A 37 -0.08 5.41 -6.72
C GLN A 37 -0.20 6.74 -5.98
N VAL A 38 0.71 7.69 -6.25
CA VAL A 38 0.66 9.04 -5.67
C VAL A 38 -0.66 9.73 -6.04
N ARG A 39 -1.07 9.68 -7.31
CA ARG A 39 -2.33 10.25 -7.75
C ARG A 39 -3.53 9.63 -7.03
N LYS A 40 -3.60 8.31 -6.90
CA LYS A 40 -4.69 7.63 -6.17
C LYS A 40 -4.81 8.07 -4.71
N ALA A 41 -3.68 8.35 -4.05
CA ALA A 41 -3.65 8.86 -2.68
C ALA A 41 -4.14 10.31 -2.62
N LEU A 42 -3.67 11.17 -3.54
CA LEU A 42 -4.10 12.56 -3.63
C LEU A 42 -5.58 12.68 -3.94
N ASP A 43 -6.10 11.90 -4.90
CA ASP A 43 -7.53 11.91 -5.24
C ASP A 43 -8.40 11.55 -4.03
N PHE A 44 -7.93 10.65 -3.17
CA PHE A 44 -8.61 10.32 -1.92
C PHE A 44 -8.54 11.48 -0.91
N TRP A 45 -7.36 12.06 -0.68
CA TRP A 45 -7.19 13.16 0.27
C TRP A 45 -7.90 14.45 -0.13
N LEU A 46 -8.00 14.72 -1.44
CA LEU A 46 -8.71 15.87 -1.99
C LEU A 46 -10.23 15.63 -2.14
N GLY A 47 -10.72 14.43 -1.79
CA GLY A 47 -12.14 14.08 -1.89
C GLY A 47 -12.66 13.82 -3.31
N ILE A 48 -11.76 13.77 -4.30
CA ILE A 48 -12.08 13.44 -5.70
C ILE A 48 -12.52 11.97 -5.81
N ARG A 49 -11.96 11.09 -4.99
CA ARG A 49 -12.28 9.66 -4.91
C ARG A 49 -12.73 9.29 -3.51
N ARG A 50 -13.77 8.45 -3.39
CA ARG A 50 -14.16 7.84 -2.11
C ARG A 50 -13.14 6.80 -1.66
N GLY A 51 -13.00 6.66 -0.33
CA GLY A 51 -12.27 5.54 0.25
C GLY A 51 -12.95 4.22 -0.10
N ASN A 52 -12.16 3.18 -0.38
CA ASN A 52 -12.66 1.82 -0.55
C ASN A 52 -12.23 1.01 0.66
N CYS A 53 -13.05 0.06 1.10
CA CYS A 53 -12.57 -0.96 2.04
C CYS A 53 -11.56 -1.86 1.32
N VAL A 54 -10.63 -2.42 2.09
CA VAL A 54 -9.66 -3.40 1.58
C VAL A 54 -10.38 -4.67 1.11
N SER A 55 -9.75 -5.41 0.19
CA SER A 55 -10.24 -6.72 -0.20
C SER A 55 -10.22 -7.68 0.99
N TRP A 56 -10.98 -8.78 0.91
CA TRP A 56 -11.01 -9.80 1.97
C TRP A 56 -9.60 -10.28 2.40
N ASN A 57 -8.72 -10.56 1.43
CA ASN A 57 -7.36 -11.03 1.68
C ASN A 57 -6.48 -9.98 2.38
N GLU A 58 -6.87 -8.71 2.29
CA GLU A 58 -6.17 -7.57 2.89
C GLU A 58 -6.86 -7.09 4.18
N LYS A 59 -7.94 -7.78 4.62
CA LYS A 59 -8.71 -7.43 5.81
C LYS A 59 -7.86 -7.46 7.09
N TRP A 60 -6.77 -8.22 7.12
CA TRP A 60 -5.82 -8.22 8.22
C TRP A 60 -5.26 -6.82 8.53
N LYS A 61 -5.19 -5.91 7.54
CA LYS A 61 -4.78 -4.51 7.74
C LYS A 61 -5.75 -3.74 8.64
N CYS A 62 -7.02 -4.15 8.71
CA CYS A 62 -8.01 -3.54 9.59
C CYS A 62 -7.85 -3.98 11.05
N ASN A 63 -7.16 -5.08 11.35
CA ASN A 63 -6.98 -5.56 12.73
C ASN A 63 -6.23 -4.56 13.63
N PHE A 64 -5.44 -3.68 13.01
CA PHE A 64 -4.65 -2.66 13.70
C PHE A 64 -5.20 -1.24 13.47
N CYS A 65 -6.33 -1.11 12.76
CA CYS A 65 -6.89 0.20 12.42
C CYS A 65 -7.86 0.66 13.52
N LYS A 66 -7.65 1.87 14.07
CA LYS A 66 -8.61 2.49 15.00
C LYS A 66 -9.97 2.81 14.36
N PHE A 67 -10.08 2.70 13.04
CA PHE A 67 -11.29 2.90 12.24
C PHE A 67 -11.82 1.59 11.65
N ASN A 68 -11.56 0.45 12.32
CA ASN A 68 -11.87 -0.90 11.82
C ASN A 68 -13.35 -1.24 11.62
N ASN A 69 -14.28 -0.33 11.89
CA ASN A 69 -15.71 -0.49 11.60
C ASN A 69 -16.04 -0.49 10.08
N CYS A 70 -15.07 -0.75 9.18
CA CYS A 70 -15.31 -0.96 7.74
C CYS A 70 -16.06 -2.28 7.57
N SER A 71 -17.39 -2.23 7.64
CA SER A 71 -18.29 -3.39 7.50
C SER A 71 -18.34 -3.98 6.09
N GLN A 72 -17.59 -3.43 5.12
CA GLN A 72 -17.76 -3.70 3.69
C GLN A 72 -16.48 -4.22 3.01
N ALA A 73 -15.75 -5.15 3.65
CA ALA A 73 -14.67 -5.84 2.95
C ALA A 73 -15.26 -6.56 1.72
N ILE A 74 -14.77 -6.21 0.54
CA ILE A 74 -15.26 -6.77 -0.72
C ILE A 74 -14.79 -8.22 -0.79
N LYS A 75 -15.76 -9.16 -0.83
CA LYS A 75 -15.47 -10.58 -1.02
C LYS A 75 -14.92 -10.77 -2.44
N PRO A 76 -13.89 -11.62 -2.63
CA PRO A 76 -13.49 -12.01 -3.98
C PRO A 76 -14.70 -12.67 -4.66
N ASN A 77 -14.93 -12.34 -5.94
CA ASN A 77 -15.89 -13.06 -6.75
C ASN A 77 -15.39 -14.50 -6.86
N THR A 78 -16.11 -15.46 -6.27
CA THR A 78 -15.91 -16.87 -6.58
C THR A 78 -16.46 -17.07 -7.98
N GLU A 79 -15.58 -17.12 -8.98
CA GLU A 79 -15.94 -17.73 -10.27
C GLU A 79 -16.07 -19.24 -10.01
N GLU A 80 -17.29 -19.76 -10.06
CA GLU A 80 -17.61 -21.19 -10.26
C GLU A 80 -17.44 -21.55 -11.74
#